data_AF-A0A6L6WJV3-F1
#
_entry.id   AF-A0A6L6WJV3-F1
#
_cell.length_a   1.000
_cell.length_b   1.000
_cell.length_c   1.000
_cell.angle_alpha   90.00
_cell.angle_beta   90.00
_cell.angle_gamma   90.00
#
_symmetry.space_group_name_H-M   'P 1'
#
loop_
_entity.id
_entity.type
_entity.pdbx_description
1 polymer ?
#
loop_
_entity_poly.entity_id
_entity_poly.type
_entity_poly.pdbx_seq_one_letter_code
_entity_poly.pdbx_strand_id
1 'polypeptide(L)'
;MLGISARKVAQVAMMARELHRAEGELRAFIDRLNEDEQAELVAVMWIGRESFFAEDLAEAILTARRDASTPCADYLLGSPHLADHLENGLDALGISAHEVEDDLM
;
A
#
# COMPACT_ATOMS: atom_id res chain seq x y z
N MET A 1 -3.69 -14.53 1.57
CA MET A 1 -4.37 -13.56 2.45
C MET A 1 -3.35 -12.52 2.86
N LEU A 2 -3.71 -11.25 2.85
CA LEU A 2 -2.86 -10.17 3.38
C LEU A 2 -2.70 -10.35 4.90
N GLY A 3 -1.49 -10.17 5.42
CA GLY A 3 -1.22 -9.98 6.85
C GLY A 3 -1.42 -8.53 7.29
N ILE A 4 -1.19 -7.55 6.42
CA ILE A 4 -1.53 -6.14 6.61
C ILE A 4 -3.04 -5.97 6.54
N SER A 5 -3.61 -5.31 7.54
CA SER A 5 -5.03 -4.99 7.54
C SER A 5 -5.38 -3.98 6.45
N ALA A 6 -6.52 -4.14 5.79
CA ALA A 6 -7.05 -3.18 4.83
C ALA A 6 -7.10 -1.74 5.37
N ARG A 7 -7.44 -1.56 6.66
CA ARG A 7 -7.42 -0.26 7.35
C ARG A 7 -6.08 0.46 7.25
N LYS A 8 -4.96 -0.25 7.43
CA LYS A 8 -3.62 0.33 7.32
C LYS A 8 -3.32 0.75 5.88
N VAL A 9 -3.75 -0.03 4.89
CA VAL A 9 -3.58 0.29 3.47
C VAL A 9 -4.38 1.55 3.10
N ALA A 10 -5.66 1.60 3.48
CA ALA A 10 -6.51 2.78 3.27
C ALA A 10 -5.97 4.02 3.98
N GLN A 11 -5.43 3.87 5.19
CA GLN A 11 -4.77 4.98 5.90
C GLN A 11 -3.57 5.53 5.13
N VAL A 12 -2.74 4.67 4.53
CA VAL A 12 -1.62 5.09 3.67
C VAL A 12 -2.14 5.81 2.43
N ALA A 13 -3.19 5.29 1.78
CA ALA A 13 -3.80 5.93 0.61
C ALA A 13 -4.32 7.34 0.93
N MET A 14 -5.09 7.48 2.01
CA MET A 14 -5.59 8.76 2.51
C MET A 14 -4.46 9.76 2.78
N MET A 15 -3.42 9.35 3.50
CA MET A 15 -2.27 10.22 3.80
C MET A 15 -1.49 10.58 2.52
N ALA A 16 -1.41 9.67 1.55
CA ALA A 16 -0.75 9.92 0.28
C ALA A 16 -1.49 10.94 -0.60
N ARG A 17 -2.83 11.07 -0.49
CA ARG A 17 -3.60 12.13 -1.16
C ARG A 17 -3.24 13.53 -0.65
N GLU A 18 -2.91 13.66 0.62
CA GLU A 18 -2.52 14.92 1.26
C GLU A 18 -1.01 15.05 1.47
N LEU A 19 -0.19 14.49 0.56
CA LEU A 19 1.25 14.34 0.77
C LEU A 19 1.96 15.66 1.14
N HIS A 20 1.51 16.79 0.57
CA HIS A 20 2.05 18.13 0.87
C HIS A 20 1.95 18.53 2.35
N ARG A 21 1.02 17.94 3.11
CA ARG A 21 0.85 18.16 4.56
C ARG A 21 1.25 16.95 5.39
N ALA A 22 1.09 15.74 4.85
CA ALA A 22 1.17 14.50 5.61
C ALA A 22 2.47 13.71 5.39
N GLU A 23 3.42 14.16 4.54
CA GLU A 23 4.62 13.37 4.20
C GLU A 23 5.38 12.84 5.42
N GLY A 24 5.67 13.70 6.41
CA GLY A 24 6.41 13.29 7.60
C GLY A 24 5.68 12.21 8.43
N GLU A 25 4.37 12.35 8.57
CA GLU A 25 3.53 11.36 9.28
C GLU A 25 3.41 10.06 8.49
N LEU A 26 3.27 10.16 7.16
CA LEU A 26 3.17 9.01 6.26
C LEU A 26 4.44 8.17 6.29
N ARG A 27 5.61 8.82 6.22
CA ARG A 27 6.92 8.16 6.39
C ARG A 27 7.00 7.44 7.72
N ALA A 28 6.70 8.14 8.82
CA ALA A 28 6.73 7.55 10.15
C ALA A 28 5.70 6.42 10.36
N PHE A 29 4.60 6.44 9.61
CA PHE A 29 3.62 5.35 9.62
C PHE A 29 4.15 4.12 8.89
N ILE A 30 4.65 4.27 7.67
CA ILE A 30 5.24 3.19 6.87
C ILE A 30 6.44 2.56 7.61
N ASP A 31 7.32 3.37 8.19
CA ASP A 31 8.51 2.89 8.91
C ASP A 31 8.18 2.09 10.18
N ARG A 32 6.94 2.21 10.71
CA ARG A 32 6.46 1.42 11.86
C ARG A 32 5.80 0.10 11.46
N LEU A 33 5.50 -0.09 10.17
CA LEU A 33 5.06 -1.38 9.66
C LEU A 33 6.22 -2.36 9.74
N ASN A 34 5.92 -3.62 10.05
CA ASN A 34 6.94 -4.66 9.97
C ASN A 34 7.28 -4.97 8.49
N GLU A 35 8.38 -5.68 8.24
CA GLU A 35 8.86 -5.98 6.88
C GLU A 35 7.82 -6.74 6.03
N ASP A 36 6.99 -7.58 6.67
CA ASP A 36 5.92 -8.32 6.01
C ASP A 36 4.84 -7.36 5.50
N GLU A 37 4.39 -6.47 6.40
CA GLU A 37 3.38 -5.46 6.10
C GLU A 37 3.86 -4.47 5.03
N GLN A 38 5.13 -4.08 5.06
CA GLN A 38 5.73 -3.21 4.03
C GLN A 38 5.73 -3.88 2.65
N ALA A 39 6.13 -5.16 2.58
CA ALA A 39 6.12 -5.88 1.32
C ALA A 39 4.70 -6.09 0.77
N GLU A 40 3.75 -6.37 1.65
CA GLU A 40 2.35 -6.49 1.27
C GLU A 40 1.75 -5.17 0.80
N LEU A 41 2.09 -4.05 1.44
CA LEU A 41 1.68 -2.72 1.00
C LEU A 41 2.20 -2.41 -0.41
N VAL A 42 3.46 -2.75 -0.69
CA VAL A 42 4.06 -2.63 -2.03
C VAL A 42 3.35 -3.53 -3.04
N ALA A 43 3.03 -4.77 -2.66
CA ALA A 43 2.31 -5.70 -3.53
C ALA A 43 0.91 -5.21 -3.87
N VAL A 44 0.17 -4.63 -2.91
CA VAL A 44 -1.14 -4.01 -3.15
C VAL A 44 -1.01 -2.85 -4.14
N MET A 45 -0.03 -1.97 -3.95
CA MET A 45 0.25 -0.88 -4.90
C MET A 45 0.57 -1.42 -6.31
N TRP A 46 1.35 -2.49 -6.41
CA TRP A 46 1.66 -3.11 -7.70
C TRP A 46 0.43 -3.70 -8.40
N ILE A 47 -0.49 -4.29 -7.66
CA ILE A 47 -1.76 -4.81 -8.20
C ILE A 47 -2.63 -3.65 -8.72
N GLY A 48 -2.80 -2.58 -7.94
CA GLY A 48 -3.63 -1.45 -8.37
C GLY A 48 -3.03 -0.55 -9.44
N ARG A 49 -1.76 -0.77 -9.82
CA ARG A 49 -1.16 -0.22 -11.05
C ARG A 49 -1.02 -1.25 -12.18
N GLU A 50 -1.65 -2.42 -12.00
CA GLU A 50 -1.70 -3.51 -12.99
C GLU A 50 -0.33 -4.11 -13.35
N SER A 51 0.65 -4.05 -12.43
CA SER A 51 1.93 -4.76 -12.59
C SER A 51 1.84 -6.24 -12.22
N PHE A 52 0.86 -6.61 -11.40
CA PHE A 52 0.51 -7.96 -11.03
C PHE A 52 -1.01 -8.10 -11.02
N PHE A 53 -1.53 -9.32 -11.22
CA PHE A 53 -2.94 -9.60 -11.02
C PHE A 53 -3.24 -9.93 -9.56
N ALA A 54 -4.51 -9.80 -9.16
CA ALA A 54 -4.96 -10.13 -7.81
C ALA A 54 -4.69 -11.60 -7.44
N GLU A 55 -4.80 -12.51 -8.41
CA GLU A 55 -4.48 -13.94 -8.25
C GLU A 55 -2.99 -14.21 -8.00
N ASP A 56 -2.12 -13.29 -8.42
CA ASP A 56 -0.66 -13.36 -8.25
C ASP A 56 -0.16 -12.66 -6.97
N LEU A 57 -1.07 -12.30 -6.05
CA LEU A 57 -0.71 -11.56 -4.83
C LEU A 57 0.45 -12.20 -4.06
N ALA A 58 0.47 -13.53 -3.94
CA ALA A 58 1.55 -14.23 -3.23
C ALA A 58 2.91 -14.03 -3.91
N GLU A 59 2.95 -14.05 -5.25
CA GLU A 59 4.17 -13.79 -6.02
C GLU A 59 4.59 -12.32 -5.93
N ALA A 60 3.63 -11.40 -5.99
CA ALA A 60 3.87 -9.97 -5.81
C ALA A 60 4.52 -9.68 -4.44
N ILE A 61 4.01 -10.29 -3.37
CA ILE A 61 4.58 -10.14 -2.01
C ILE A 61 6.01 -10.70 -1.96
N LEU A 62 6.23 -11.91 -2.50
CA LEU A 62 7.58 -12.51 -2.51
C LEU A 62 8.57 -11.65 -3.29
N THR A 63 8.14 -11.09 -4.41
CA THR A 63 8.95 -10.19 -5.24
C THR A 63 9.25 -8.90 -4.49
N ALA A 64 8.24 -8.28 -3.85
CA ALA A 64 8.43 -7.08 -3.05
C ALA A 64 9.43 -7.27 -1.90
N ARG A 65 9.37 -8.42 -1.21
CA ARG A 65 10.33 -8.77 -0.15
C ARG A 65 11.75 -8.93 -0.67
N ARG A 66 11.89 -9.62 -1.80
CA ARG A 66 13.20 -9.89 -2.42
C ARG A 66 13.87 -8.60 -2.88
N ASP A 67 13.09 -7.68 -3.43
CA ASP A 67 13.60 -6.46 -4.07
C ASP A 67 13.66 -5.25 -3.12
N ALA A 68 13.32 -5.44 -1.83
CA ALA A 68 13.32 -4.44 -0.76
C ALA A 68 14.73 -3.92 -0.41
N SER A 69 15.37 -3.25 -1.37
CA SER A 69 16.72 -2.67 -1.28
C SER A 69 16.72 -1.17 -0.98
N THR A 70 15.56 -0.51 -1.12
CA THR A 70 15.31 0.90 -0.82
C THR A 70 14.35 0.96 0.37
N PRO A 71 14.47 1.95 1.29
CA PRO A 71 13.47 2.15 2.33
C PRO A 71 12.05 2.19 1.73
N CYS A 72 11.12 1.43 2.32
CA CYS A 72 9.78 1.26 1.77
C CYS A 72 9.07 2.61 1.57
N ALA A 73 9.19 3.51 2.55
CA ALA A 73 8.63 4.85 2.47
C ALA A 73 9.18 5.64 1.27
N ASP A 74 10.49 5.61 1.02
CA ASP A 74 11.09 6.28 -0.14
C ASP A 74 10.59 5.71 -1.47
N TYR A 75 10.48 4.38 -1.55
CA TYR A 75 9.97 3.69 -2.74
C TYR A 75 8.52 4.06 -3.05
N LEU A 76 7.64 3.99 -2.04
CA LEU A 76 6.22 4.29 -2.19
C LEU A 76 5.99 5.78 -2.51
N LEU A 77 6.66 6.69 -1.79
CA LEU A 77 6.54 8.14 -2.00
C LEU A 77 7.11 8.60 -3.34
N GLY A 78 8.06 7.85 -3.90
CA GLY A 78 8.55 8.05 -5.26
C GLY A 78 7.58 7.57 -6.35
N SER A 79 6.54 6.81 -5.99
CA SER A 79 5.55 6.31 -6.94
C SER A 79 4.48 7.37 -7.23
N PRO A 80 4.32 7.81 -8.48
CA PRO A 80 3.18 8.61 -8.88
C PRO A 80 1.86 7.89 -8.55
N HIS A 81 0.80 8.65 -8.29
CA HIS A 81 -0.56 8.12 -8.07
C HIS A 81 -0.65 7.04 -6.98
N LEU A 82 0.21 7.10 -5.95
CA LEU A 82 0.27 6.10 -4.89
C LEU A 82 -1.10 5.83 -4.25
N ALA A 83 -1.87 6.88 -3.92
CA ALA A 83 -3.18 6.74 -3.31
C ALA A 83 -4.13 5.92 -4.21
N ASP A 84 -4.26 6.32 -5.48
CA ASP A 84 -5.14 5.66 -6.45
C ASP A 84 -4.72 4.19 -6.65
N HIS A 85 -3.41 3.92 -6.69
CA HIS A 85 -2.91 2.54 -6.82
C HIS A 85 -3.20 1.68 -5.59
N LEU A 86 -3.14 2.22 -4.38
CA LEU A 86 -3.47 1.45 -3.18
C LEU A 86 -4.97 1.12 -3.11
N GLU A 87 -5.83 2.07 -3.47
CA GLU A 87 -7.28 1.87 -3.50
C GLU A 87 -7.69 0.87 -4.58
N ASN A 88 -7.21 1.04 -5.81
CA ASN A 88 -7.44 0.09 -6.88
C ASN A 88 -6.93 -1.31 -6.52
N GLY A 89 -5.82 -1.38 -5.78
CA GLY A 89 -5.26 -2.64 -5.30
C GLY A 89 -6.16 -3.33 -4.27
N LEU A 90 -6.75 -2.58 -3.34
CA LEU A 90 -7.74 -3.11 -2.40
C LEU A 90 -8.99 -3.60 -3.14
N ASP A 91 -9.52 -2.80 -4.07
CA ASP A 91 -10.71 -3.14 -4.85
C ASP A 91 -10.48 -4.41 -5.70
N ALA A 92 -9.31 -4.52 -6.33
CA ALA A 92 -8.92 -5.72 -7.10
C ALA A 92 -8.83 -6.98 -6.21
N LEU A 93 -8.51 -6.82 -4.93
CA LEU A 93 -8.47 -7.90 -3.94
C LEU A 93 -9.86 -8.17 -3.31
N GLY A 94 -10.91 -7.51 -3.79
CA GLY A 94 -12.29 -7.67 -3.31
C GLY A 94 -12.56 -6.97 -1.98
N ILE A 95 -11.73 -5.99 -1.61
CA ILE A 95 -11.89 -5.18 -0.40
C ILE A 95 -12.27 -3.78 -0.83
N SER A 96 -13.46 -3.31 -0.47
CA SER A 96 -13.85 -1.94 -0.82
C SER A 96 -12.98 -0.93 -0.08
N ALA A 97 -12.19 -0.16 -0.84
CA ALA A 97 -11.39 0.92 -0.25
C ALA A 97 -12.29 1.97 0.43
N HIS A 98 -13.42 2.32 -0.19
CA HIS A 98 -14.38 3.29 0.34
C HIS A 98 -14.99 2.87 1.68
N GLU A 99 -15.43 1.61 1.82
CA GLU A 99 -15.99 1.14 3.10
C GLU A 99 -14.96 1.20 4.22
N VAL A 100 -13.70 0.86 3.91
CA VAL A 100 -12.60 0.93 4.88
C VAL A 100 -12.24 2.38 5.22
N GLU A 101 -12.31 3.29 4.25
CA GLU A 101 -12.12 4.72 4.46
C GLU A 101 -13.24 5.35 5.33
N ASP A 102 -14.49 4.97 5.12
CA ASP A 102 -15.61 5.43 5.96
C ASP A 102 -15.41 5.02 7.43
N ASP A 103 -14.89 3.81 7.68
CA ASP A 103 -14.55 3.33 9.02
C ASP A 103 -13.33 4.05 9.66
N LEU A 104 -12.57 4.84 8.89
CA LEU A 104 -11.47 5.67 9.40
C LEU A 104 -11.94 7.03 9.95
N MET A 105 -13.11 7.53 9.50
CA MET A 105 -13.68 8.84 9.85
C MET A 105 -14.48 8.82 11.16
#